data_AF-A0A101KP63-F1
#
_entry.id   AF-A0A101KP63-F1
#
_cell.length_a   1.000
_cell.length_b   1.000
_cell.length_c   1.000
_cell.angle_alpha   90.00
_cell.angle_beta   90.00
_cell.angle_gamma   90.00
#
_symmetry.space_group_name_H-M   'P 1'
#
loop_
_entity.id
_entity.type
_entity.pdbx_description
1 polymer ?
#
loop_
_entity_poly.entity_id
_entity_poly.type
_entity_poly.pdbx_seq_one_letter_code
_entity_poly.pdbx_strand_id
1 'polypeptide(L)'
;MLGVIRRWVERRRAIRRRWQAAARVLVAADEVNAYYEAQRRAARARVRGDGQEFFHWAKVAAEIARLSPRAEMDIAVVRAIAADEERRGGRG
;
A
#
# COMPACT_ATOMS: atom_id res chain seq x y z
N MET A 1 -7.54 -7.64 -32.27
CA MET A 1 -6.66 -7.81 -31.08
C MET A 1 -6.39 -6.49 -30.33
N LEU A 2 -6.10 -5.37 -31.02
CA LEU A 2 -5.85 -4.06 -30.40
C LEU A 2 -6.96 -3.56 -29.44
N GLY A 3 -8.23 -3.80 -29.76
CA GLY A 3 -9.36 -3.40 -28.89
C GLY A 3 -9.43 -4.14 -27.55
N VAL A 4 -8.98 -5.39 -27.49
CA VAL A 4 -8.92 -6.18 -26.24
C VAL A 4 -7.77 -5.67 -25.35
N ILE A 5 -6.61 -5.39 -25.97
CA ILE A 5 -5.45 -4.81 -25.29
C ILE A 5 -5.80 -3.42 -24.75
N ARG A 6 -6.50 -2.57 -25.52
CA ARG A 6 -6.91 -1.23 -25.08
C ARG A 6 -7.80 -1.28 -23.84
N ARG A 7 -8.82 -2.14 -23.84
CA ARG A 7 -9.72 -2.33 -22.68
C ARG A 7 -8.99 -2.86 -21.45
N TRP A 8 -8.03 -3.77 -21.64
CA TRP A 8 -7.19 -4.26 -20.55
C TRP A 8 -6.30 -3.16 -19.96
N VAL A 9 -5.67 -2.34 -20.81
CA VAL A 9 -4.86 -1.18 -20.37
C VAL A 9 -5.72 -0.16 -19.63
N GLU A 10 -6.91 0.16 -20.13
CA GLU A 10 -7.85 1.09 -19.48
C GLU A 10 -8.27 0.57 -18.09
N ARG A 11 -8.59 -0.73 -17.98
CA ARG A 11 -8.92 -1.36 -16.70
C ARG A 11 -7.74 -1.33 -15.73
N ARG A 12 -6.52 -1.60 -16.20
CA ARG A 12 -5.29 -1.51 -15.39
C ARG A 12 -5.01 -0.08 -14.93
N ARG A 13 -5.22 0.91 -15.79
CA ARG A 13 -5.11 2.33 -15.45
C ARG A 13 -6.12 2.73 -14.39
N ALA A 14 -7.36 2.28 -14.49
CA ALA A 14 -8.39 2.56 -13.49
C ALA A 14 -8.03 1.98 -12.11
N ILE A 15 -7.53 0.75 -12.05
CA ILE A 15 -7.04 0.13 -10.82
C ILE A 15 -5.86 0.92 -10.24
N ARG A 16 -4.88 1.28 -11.08
CA ARG A 16 -3.72 2.06 -10.63
C ARG A 16 -4.11 3.45 -10.12
N ARG A 17 -5.10 4.11 -10.74
CA ARG A 17 -5.63 5.40 -10.27
C ARG A 17 -6.16 5.30 -8.84
N ARG A 18 -6.81 4.19 -8.47
CA ARG A 18 -7.28 3.97 -7.09
C ARG A 18 -6.12 3.89 -6.10
N TRP A 19 -5.06 3.17 -6.44
CA TRP A 19 -3.85 3.10 -5.60
C TRP A 19 -3.15 4.45 -5.49
N GLN A 20 -3.04 5.18 -6.60
CA GLN A 20 -2.45 6.52 -6.59
C GLN A 20 -3.28 7.52 -5.79
N ALA A 21 -4.61 7.43 -5.82
CA ALA A 21 -5.47 8.29 -5.01
C ALA A 21 -5.21 8.04 -3.51
N ALA A 22 -5.20 6.78 -3.07
CA ALA A 22 -4.88 6.44 -1.69
C ALA A 22 -3.44 6.83 -1.30
N ALA A 23 -2.47 6.65 -2.20
CA ALA A 23 -1.09 7.08 -2.00
C ALA A 23 -0.99 8.60 -1.81
N ARG A 24 -1.68 9.39 -2.64
CA ARG A 24 -1.72 10.85 -2.51
C ARG A 24 -2.35 11.30 -1.19
N VAL A 25 -3.42 10.62 -0.75
CA VAL A 25 -4.04 10.90 0.55
C VAL A 25 -3.06 10.66 1.69
N LEU A 26 -2.32 9.54 1.67
CA LEU A 26 -1.32 9.24 2.70
C LEU A 26 -0.15 10.23 2.69
N VAL A 27 0.38 10.53 1.50
CA VAL A 27 1.47 11.50 1.32
C VAL A 27 1.06 12.89 1.77
N ALA A 28 -0.17 13.32 1.47
CA ALA A 28 -0.66 14.63 1.90
C ALA A 28 -0.89 14.72 3.42
N ALA A 29 -1.20 13.60 4.07
CA ALA A 29 -1.41 13.56 5.52
C ALA A 29 -0.08 13.60 6.30
N ASP A 30 0.88 12.77 5.89
CA ASP A 30 2.23 12.74 6.45
C ASP A 30 3.16 12.11 5.42
N GLU A 31 3.86 12.95 4.67
CA GLU A 31 4.73 12.52 3.59
C GLU A 31 5.85 11.58 4.06
N VAL A 32 6.45 11.87 5.22
CA VAL A 32 7.60 11.13 5.75
C VAL A 32 7.17 9.71 6.15
N ASN A 33 6.02 9.59 6.83
CA ASN A 33 5.52 8.30 7.32
C ASN A 33 4.55 7.59 6.37
N ALA A 34 4.19 8.19 5.24
CA ALA A 34 3.18 7.64 4.32
C ALA A 34 3.45 6.19 3.91
N TYR A 35 4.72 5.87 3.61
CA TYR A 35 5.12 4.52 3.23
C TYR A 35 4.92 3.52 4.37
N TYR A 36 5.32 3.88 5.59
CA TYR A 36 5.14 3.06 6.78
C TYR A 36 3.67 2.86 7.13
N GLU A 37 2.82 3.87 6.97
CA GLU A 37 1.38 3.74 7.21
C GLU A 37 0.73 2.79 6.19
N ALA A 38 1.14 2.82 4.92
CA ALA A 38 0.69 1.84 3.93
C ALA A 38 1.15 0.41 4.31
N GLN A 39 2.39 0.25 4.77
CA GLN A 39 2.90 -1.04 5.23
C GLN A 39 2.17 -1.55 6.48
N ARG A 40 1.79 -0.66 7.40
CA ARG A 40 0.99 -0.99 8.58
C ARG A 40 -0.37 -1.55 8.19
N ARG A 41 -1.06 -0.90 7.26
CA ARG A 41 -2.37 -1.36 6.77
C ARG A 41 -2.26 -2.68 6.01
N ALA A 42 -1.19 -2.88 5.24
CA ALA A 42 -0.89 -4.16 4.62
C ALA A 42 -0.67 -5.25 5.67
N ALA A 43 0.18 -5.02 6.66
CA ALA A 43 0.45 -5.97 7.74
C ALA A 43 -0.84 -6.34 8.49
N ARG A 44 -1.68 -5.35 8.82
CA ARG A 44 -2.97 -5.58 9.46
C ARG A 44 -3.93 -6.42 8.60
N ALA A 45 -4.00 -6.14 7.30
CA ALA A 45 -4.80 -6.95 6.37
C ALA A 45 -4.30 -8.40 6.30
N ARG A 46 -2.97 -8.60 6.30
CA ARG A 46 -2.36 -9.94 6.36
C ARG A 46 -2.74 -10.69 7.63
N VAL A 47 -2.70 -10.03 8.78
CA VAL A 47 -3.10 -10.61 10.07
C VAL A 47 -4.57 -11.02 10.08
N ARG A 48 -5.44 -10.28 9.39
CA ARG A 48 -6.86 -10.65 9.21
C ARG A 48 -7.12 -11.70 8.12
N GLY A 49 -6.10 -12.14 7.38
CA GLY A 49 -6.25 -13.03 6.24
C GLY A 49 -6.87 -12.37 4.99
N ASP A 50 -6.99 -11.04 4.95
CA ASP A 50 -7.52 -10.32 3.78
C ASP A 50 -6.41 -10.08 2.74
N GLY A 51 -6.27 -11.03 1.81
CA GLY A 51 -5.30 -10.95 0.73
C GLY A 51 -5.56 -9.82 -0.27
N GLN A 52 -6.82 -9.44 -0.49
CA GLN A 52 -7.15 -8.36 -1.42
C GLN A 52 -6.73 -7.01 -0.85
N GLU A 53 -7.05 -6.77 0.41
CA GLU A 53 -6.68 -5.54 1.11
C GLU A 53 -5.16 -5.47 1.34
N PHE A 54 -4.51 -6.59 1.66
CA PHE A 54 -3.04 -6.67 1.69
C PHE A 54 -2.43 -6.23 0.36
N PHE A 55 -2.90 -6.78 -0.76
CA PHE A 55 -2.39 -6.43 -2.08
C PHE A 55 -2.67 -4.96 -2.43
N HIS A 56 -3.83 -4.44 -2.05
CA HIS A 56 -4.16 -3.03 -2.23
C HIS A 56 -3.12 -2.13 -1.54
N TRP A 57 -2.88 -2.33 -0.25
CA TRP A 57 -1.95 -1.49 0.52
C TRP A 57 -0.49 -1.68 0.10
N ALA A 58 -0.08 -2.90 -0.28
CA ALA A 58 1.24 -3.13 -0.87
C ALA A 58 1.44 -2.34 -2.18
N LYS A 59 0.40 -2.23 -3.02
CA LYS A 59 0.45 -1.41 -4.24
C LYS A 59 0.41 0.09 -3.94
N VAL A 60 -0.30 0.52 -2.91
CA VAL A 60 -0.26 1.90 -2.43
C VAL A 60 1.15 2.26 -1.97
N ALA A 61 1.82 1.43 -1.18
CA ALA A 61 3.21 1.64 -0.75
C ALA A 61 4.17 1.81 -1.94
N ALA A 62 3.99 1.01 -3.00
CA ALA A 62 4.78 1.13 -4.22
C ALA A 62 4.50 2.42 -5.02
N GLU A 63 3.28 2.96 -4.99
CA GLU A 63 3.01 4.28 -5.58
C GLU A 63 3.54 5.41 -4.69
N ILE A 64 3.53 5.28 -3.36
CA ILE A 64 4.13 6.26 -2.45
C ILE A 64 5.63 6.39 -2.71
N ALA A 65 6.35 5.27 -2.78
CA ALA A 65 7.78 5.24 -3.10
C ALA A 65 8.11 5.88 -4.47
N ARG A 66 7.14 5.98 -5.39
CA ARG A 66 7.29 6.66 -6.67
C ARG A 66 6.95 8.15 -6.61
N LEU A 67 6.01 8.53 -5.75
CA LEU A 67 5.45 9.88 -5.70
C LEU A 67 6.19 10.80 -4.73
N SER A 68 6.72 10.23 -3.63
CA SER A 68 7.33 11.00 -2.57
C SER A 68 8.80 10.65 -2.40
N PRO A 69 9.72 11.59 -2.68
CA PRO A 69 11.14 11.41 -2.41
C PRO A 69 11.49 11.57 -0.92
N ARG A 70 10.57 12.08 -0.10
CA ARG A 70 10.78 12.34 1.34
C ARG A 70 10.23 11.22 2.23
N ALA A 71 9.45 10.29 1.67
CA ALA A 71 8.96 9.13 2.39
C ALA A 71 10.14 8.26 2.85
N GLU A 72 10.18 7.95 4.14
CA GLU A 72 11.18 7.04 4.68
C GLU A 72 10.82 5.58 4.39
N MET A 73 11.85 4.77 4.13
CA MET A 73 11.71 3.40 3.65
C MET A 73 12.75 2.45 4.26
N ASP A 74 12.90 2.49 5.59
CA ASP A 74 13.76 1.56 6.32
C ASP A 74 13.07 0.21 6.54
N ILE A 75 13.71 -0.85 6.07
CA ILE A 75 13.23 -2.22 6.22
C ILE A 75 13.14 -2.67 7.68
N ALA A 76 14.00 -2.16 8.57
CA ALA A 76 13.94 -2.46 10.00
C ALA A 76 12.64 -1.94 10.63
N VAL A 77 12.24 -0.72 10.25
CA VAL A 77 10.98 -0.11 10.68
C VAL A 77 9.79 -0.90 10.13
N VAL A 78 9.82 -1.30 8.85
CA VAL A 78 8.76 -2.14 8.26
C VAL A 78 8.62 -3.48 8.99
N ARG A 79 9.72 -4.14 9.35
CA ARG A 79 9.71 -5.37 10.14
C ARG A 79 9.11 -5.16 11.52
N ALA A 80 9.50 -4.07 12.19
CA ALA A 80 8.95 -3.72 13.51
C ALA A 80 7.44 -3.46 13.44
N ILE A 81 6.95 -2.77 12.41
CA ILE A 81 5.52 -2.56 12.16
C ILE A 81 4.79 -3.89 11.97
N ALA A 82 5.32 -4.78 11.12
CA ALA A 82 4.70 -6.07 10.87
C ALA A 82 4.59 -6.91 12.16
N ALA A 83 5.67 -6.98 12.94
CA ALA A 83 5.68 -7.66 14.23
C ALA A 83 4.70 -7.03 15.24
N ASP A 84 4.54 -5.71 15.21
CA ASP A 84 3.58 -5.02 16.07
C ASP A 84 2.12 -5.34 15.72
N GLU A 85 1.77 -5.34 14.44
CA GLU A 85 0.41 -5.70 14.01
C GLU A 85 0.11 -7.19 14.25
N GLU A 86 1.09 -8.08 14.10
CA GLU A 86 0.95 -9.52 14.46
C GLU A 86 0.67 -9.69 15.96
N ARG A 87 1.45 -9.01 16.82
CA ARG A 87 1.22 -9.02 18.28
C ARG A 87 -0.14 -8.45 18.68
N ARG A 88 -0.67 -7.49 17.91
CA ARG A 88 -2.00 -6.91 18.17
C ARG A 88 -3.13 -7.85 17.74
N GLY A 89 -3.00 -8.54 16.62
CA GLY A 89 -4.03 -9.46 16.13
C GLY A 89 -4.12 -10.79 16.88
N GLY A 90 -3.01 -11.25 17.50
CA GLY A 90 -3.02 -12.46 18.33
C GLY A 90 -3.63 -12.28 19.73
N ARG A 91 -4.13 -11.09 20.07
CA ARG A 91 -4.82 -10.78 21.33
C ARG A 91 -6.34 -10.64 21.17
N GLY A 92 -6.89 -11.11 20.05
CA GLY A 92 -8.31 -11.11 19.73
C GLY A 92 -8.93 -12.50 19.83
#